data_AF-A0A1X2F0J1-F1
#
_entry.id   AF-A0A1X2F0J1-F1
#
_cell.length_a   1.000
_cell.length_b   1.000
_cell.length_c   1.000
_cell.angle_alpha   90.00
_cell.angle_beta   90.00
_cell.angle_gamma   90.00
#
_symmetry.space_group_name_H-M   'P 1'
#
loop_
_entity.id
_entity.type
_entity.pdbx_description
1 polymer ?
#
loop_
_entity_poly.entity_id
_entity_poly.type
_entity_poly.pdbx_seq_one_letter_code
_entity_poly.pdbx_strand_id
1 'polypeptide(L)'
;MGVAILCLVIGIPIGLYLLLRPRKIWWALESWKYKNPEANEPSEAGYAMQALGGVGVIAAAIILAVLAWSTESDRKAAEAEQQKKEEWERAVAAYDPPGPEHRGALPIIGYVERPRPGSPHVGYEVFYLQPPNAFPAGFKDFTHGPKGRYQCVTHVSRYVRSGVNPAPVQANLSWEPDVPQVDSAASDKCTTRDLTQGNEMKSQVISVDPGTALITDSPIVDAHGTILVPAGPGNPVPKLDEPPRR
;
A
#
# COMPACT_ATOMS: atom_id res chain seq x y z
N MET A 1 24.01 -21.13 -3.09
CA MET A 1 24.52 -21.67 -1.81
C MET A 1 25.84 -22.41 -2.01
N GLY A 2 26.11 -22.93 -3.22
CA GLY A 2 27.31 -23.75 -3.48
C GLY A 2 28.65 -23.04 -3.25
N VAL A 3 28.77 -21.75 -3.57
CA VAL A 3 30.04 -20.99 -3.41
C VAL A 3 30.39 -20.82 -1.93
N ALA A 4 29.43 -20.39 -1.10
CA ALA A 4 29.64 -20.23 0.34
C ALA A 4 30.03 -21.57 1.01
N ILE A 5 29.33 -22.65 0.67
CA ILE A 5 29.62 -24.01 1.18
C ILE A 5 31.02 -24.45 0.73
N LEU A 6 31.38 -24.23 -0.54
CA LEU A 6 32.70 -24.59 -1.08
C LEU A 6 33.83 -23.83 -0.38
N CYS A 7 33.68 -22.53 -0.14
CA CYS A 7 34.66 -21.72 0.59
C CYS A 7 34.89 -22.25 2.02
N LEU A 8 33.83 -22.64 2.72
CA LEU A 8 33.96 -23.18 4.09
C LEU A 8 34.56 -24.59 4.09
N VAL A 9 34.08 -25.48 3.22
CA VAL A 9 34.51 -26.89 3.16
C VAL A 9 35.96 -27.04 2.69
N ILE A 10 36.46 -26.14 1.84
CA ILE A 10 37.84 -26.19 1.36
C ILE A 10 38.75 -25.27 2.18
N GLY A 11 38.31 -24.02 2.42
CA GLY A 11 39.13 -23.01 3.06
C GLY A 11 39.44 -23.30 4.53
N ILE A 12 38.46 -23.83 5.28
CA ILE A 12 38.67 -24.11 6.71
C ILE A 12 39.64 -25.28 6.92
N PRO A 13 39.52 -26.44 6.23
CA PRO A 13 40.50 -27.52 6.39
C PRO A 13 41.91 -27.14 5.95
N ILE A 14 42.06 -26.35 4.87
CA ILE A 14 43.37 -25.85 4.44
C ILE A 14 43.97 -24.91 5.49
N GLY A 15 43.18 -23.96 5.99
CA GLY A 15 43.61 -23.05 7.04
C GLY A 15 43.94 -23.75 8.36
N LEU A 16 43.17 -24.77 8.75
CA LEU A 16 43.45 -25.62 9.92
C LEU A 16 44.74 -26.43 9.74
N TYR A 17 44.99 -26.95 8.54
CA TYR A 17 46.22 -27.68 8.25
C TYR A 17 47.46 -26.77 8.33
N LEU A 18 47.36 -25.54 7.80
CA LEU A 18 48.37 -24.48 7.95
C LEU A 18 48.63 -24.13 9.41
N LEU A 19 47.58 -24.02 10.21
CA LEU A 19 47.66 -23.66 11.62
C LEU A 19 48.28 -24.76 12.48
N LEU A 20 47.89 -26.01 12.27
CA LEU A 20 48.26 -27.14 13.14
C LEU A 20 49.57 -27.83 12.74
N ARG A 21 49.99 -27.73 11.48
CA ARG A 21 51.16 -28.45 10.94
C ARG A 21 52.09 -27.58 10.06
N PRO A 22 52.49 -26.36 10.48
CA PRO A 22 53.30 -25.46 9.66
C PRO A 22 54.64 -26.07 9.22
N ARG A 23 55.30 -26.81 10.12
CA ARG A 23 56.57 -27.51 9.84
C ARG A 23 56.49 -28.53 8.70
N LYS A 24 55.38 -29.29 8.63
CA LYS A 24 55.18 -30.28 7.56
C LYS A 24 54.96 -29.61 6.20
N ILE A 25 54.32 -28.45 6.19
CA ILE A 25 54.05 -27.70 4.96
C ILE A 25 55.32 -27.08 4.41
N TRP A 26 56.16 -26.50 5.27
CA TRP A 26 57.46 -25.98 4.85
C TRP A 26 58.34 -27.07 4.22
N TRP A 27 58.39 -28.24 4.86
CA TRP A 27 59.11 -29.39 4.29
C TRP A 27 58.52 -29.88 2.98
N ALA A 28 57.21 -29.82 2.78
CA ALA A 28 56.57 -30.23 1.53
C ALA A 28 56.69 -29.21 0.39
N LEU A 29 56.65 -27.91 0.69
CA LEU A 29 56.47 -26.85 -0.32
C LEU A 29 57.67 -25.91 -0.49
N GLU A 30 58.56 -25.81 0.50
CA GLU A 30 59.66 -24.82 0.51
C GLU A 30 61.05 -25.44 0.65
N SER A 31 61.18 -26.61 1.30
CA SER A 31 62.49 -27.24 1.54
C SER A 31 63.32 -27.47 0.28
N TRP A 32 62.66 -27.85 -0.83
CA TRP A 32 63.30 -28.12 -2.13
C TRP A 32 63.98 -26.90 -2.75
N LYS A 33 63.63 -25.68 -2.31
CA LYS A 33 64.25 -24.44 -2.79
C LYS A 33 65.68 -24.27 -2.26
N TYR A 34 66.05 -25.00 -1.21
CA TYR A 34 67.32 -24.85 -0.51
C TYR A 34 68.23 -26.05 -0.75
N LYS A 35 69.51 -25.78 -1.02
CA LYS A 35 70.54 -26.82 -1.21
C LYS A 35 70.80 -27.62 0.08
N ASN A 36 70.66 -26.97 1.24
CA ASN A 36 70.71 -27.58 2.57
C ASN A 36 69.45 -27.18 3.37
N PRO A 37 68.35 -27.93 3.25
CA PRO A 37 67.08 -27.56 3.88
C PRO A 37 67.13 -27.57 5.41
N GLU A 38 67.87 -28.49 6.03
CA GLU A 38 67.99 -28.55 7.49
C GLU A 38 68.65 -27.30 8.10
N ALA A 39 69.55 -26.65 7.35
CA ALA A 39 70.23 -25.44 7.80
C ALA A 39 69.40 -24.16 7.64
N ASN A 40 68.37 -24.19 6.79
CA ASN A 40 67.49 -23.05 6.48
C ASN A 40 66.07 -23.23 7.02
N GLU A 41 65.86 -24.19 7.93
CA GLU A 41 64.58 -24.40 8.57
C GLU A 41 64.15 -23.15 9.37
N PRO A 42 62.91 -22.65 9.21
CA PRO A 42 62.39 -21.55 10.00
C PRO A 42 62.52 -21.80 11.49
N SER A 43 62.81 -20.74 12.24
CA SER A 43 62.78 -20.80 13.70
C SER A 43 61.36 -21.07 14.21
N GLU A 44 61.21 -21.49 15.48
CA GLU A 44 59.90 -21.66 16.14
C GLU A 44 59.01 -20.41 15.99
N ALA A 45 59.58 -19.20 16.10
CA ALA A 45 58.88 -17.95 15.85
C ALA A 45 58.48 -17.77 14.37
N GLY A 46 59.32 -18.22 13.43
CA GLY A 46 59.00 -18.25 12.00
C GLY A 46 57.82 -19.19 11.70
N TYR A 47 57.80 -20.37 12.31
CA TYR A 47 56.66 -21.29 12.19
C TYR A 47 55.39 -20.79 12.85
N ALA A 48 55.49 -20.11 14.00
CA ALA A 48 54.34 -19.46 14.64
C ALA A 48 53.75 -18.35 13.74
N MET A 49 54.60 -17.57 13.08
CA MET A 49 54.16 -16.54 12.13
C MET A 49 53.52 -17.15 10.88
N GLN A 50 54.03 -18.29 10.40
CA GLN A 50 53.44 -19.02 9.28
C GLN A 50 52.08 -19.65 9.67
N ALA A 51 51.95 -20.15 10.91
CA ALA A 51 50.69 -20.67 11.46
C ALA A 51 49.60 -19.59 11.58
N LEU A 52 49.95 -18.34 11.87
CA LEU A 52 49.02 -17.20 11.82
C LEU A 52 48.44 -16.97 10.41
N GLY A 53 49.20 -17.32 9.37
CA GLY A 53 48.67 -17.35 7.99
C GLY A 53 47.47 -18.28 7.84
N GLY A 54 47.44 -19.40 8.58
CA GLY A 54 46.29 -20.31 8.64
C GLY A 54 45.04 -19.65 9.22
N VAL A 55 45.18 -18.82 10.26
CA VAL A 55 44.08 -18.00 10.80
C VAL A 55 43.55 -17.04 9.74
N GLY A 56 44.46 -16.38 9.00
CA GLY A 56 44.11 -15.47 7.91
C GLY A 56 43.29 -16.17 6.80
N VAL A 57 43.68 -17.38 6.41
CA VAL A 57 42.95 -18.18 5.41
C VAL A 57 41.55 -18.56 5.90
N ILE A 58 41.41 -18.97 7.17
CA ILE A 58 40.09 -19.28 7.77
C ILE A 58 39.21 -18.03 7.78
N ALA A 59 39.75 -16.90 8.22
CA ALA A 59 39.01 -15.64 8.27
C ALA A 59 38.56 -15.20 6.87
N ALA A 60 39.45 -15.27 5.87
CA ALA A 60 39.11 -14.95 4.48
C ALA A 60 38.03 -15.88 3.92
N ALA A 61 38.10 -17.18 4.20
CA ALA A 61 37.09 -18.15 3.77
C ALA A 61 35.71 -17.86 4.37
N ILE A 62 35.65 -17.50 5.65
CA ILE A 62 34.40 -17.10 6.32
C ILE A 62 33.84 -15.81 5.72
N ILE A 63 34.68 -14.79 5.52
CA ILE A 63 34.26 -13.51 4.92
C ILE A 63 33.68 -13.73 3.52
N LEU A 64 34.38 -14.49 2.67
CA LEU A 64 33.90 -14.80 1.32
C LEU A 64 32.60 -15.61 1.34
N ALA A 65 32.45 -16.56 2.27
CA ALA A 65 31.21 -17.32 2.42
C ALA A 65 30.04 -16.44 2.84
N VAL A 66 30.25 -15.50 3.77
CA VAL A 66 29.24 -14.53 4.20
C VAL A 66 28.82 -13.62 3.04
N LEU A 67 29.78 -13.07 2.29
CA LEU A 67 29.48 -12.21 1.14
C LEU A 67 28.75 -12.97 0.02
N ALA A 68 29.17 -14.21 -0.25
CA ALA A 68 28.50 -15.05 -1.24
C ALA A 68 27.06 -15.41 -0.82
N TRP A 69 26.82 -15.60 0.48
CA TRP A 69 25.47 -15.85 0.98
C TRP A 69 24.61 -14.58 0.95
N SER A 70 25.12 -13.43 1.40
CA SER A 70 24.35 -12.18 1.43
C SER A 70 23.88 -11.78 0.03
N THR A 71 24.78 -11.82 -0.96
CA THR A 71 24.45 -11.49 -2.36
C THR A 71 23.38 -12.39 -2.96
N GLU A 72 23.41 -13.69 -2.68
CA GLU A 72 22.39 -14.62 -3.12
C GLU A 72 21.05 -14.42 -2.39
N SER A 73 21.10 -14.10 -1.10
CA SER A 73 19.90 -13.79 -0.32
C SER A 73 19.21 -12.54 -0.86
N ASP A 74 19.97 -11.48 -1.12
CA ASP A 74 19.47 -10.23 -1.68
C ASP A 74 18.87 -10.45 -3.07
N ARG A 75 19.55 -11.24 -3.92
CA ARG A 75 19.03 -11.60 -5.23
C ARG A 75 17.72 -12.39 -5.14
N LYS A 76 17.63 -13.38 -4.25
CA LYS A 76 16.39 -14.15 -4.03
C LYS A 76 15.26 -13.28 -3.50
N ALA A 77 15.56 -12.32 -2.62
CA ALA A 77 14.57 -11.37 -2.13
C ALA A 77 14.05 -10.49 -3.27
N ALA A 78 14.94 -9.99 -4.14
CA ALA A 78 14.58 -9.20 -5.30
C ALA A 78 13.78 -10.00 -6.34
N GLU A 79 14.19 -11.24 -6.64
CA GLU A 79 13.47 -12.16 -7.52
C GLU A 79 12.08 -12.47 -6.96
N ALA A 80 11.95 -12.72 -5.65
CA ALA A 80 10.66 -12.96 -5.00
C ALA A 80 9.75 -11.73 -5.03
N GLU A 81 10.29 -10.53 -4.86
CA GLU A 81 9.53 -9.28 -4.99
C GLU A 81 9.05 -9.07 -6.43
N GLN A 82 9.90 -9.34 -7.43
CA GLN A 82 9.54 -9.28 -8.84
C GLN A 82 8.45 -10.28 -9.19
N GLN A 83 8.59 -11.54 -8.76
CA GLN A 83 7.58 -12.58 -8.98
C GLN A 83 6.22 -12.19 -8.40
N LYS A 84 6.20 -11.63 -7.17
CA LYS A 84 4.96 -11.11 -6.56
C LYS A 84 4.33 -9.99 -7.38
N LYS A 85 5.14 -9.06 -7.92
CA LYS A 85 4.64 -7.97 -8.77
C LYS A 85 4.08 -8.50 -10.09
N GLU A 86 4.78 -9.41 -10.75
CA GLU A 86 4.31 -10.03 -12.00
C GLU A 86 3.04 -10.86 -11.79
N GLU A 87 2.96 -11.61 -10.69
CA GLU A 87 1.76 -12.37 -10.31
C GLU A 87 0.59 -11.42 -10.04
N TRP A 88 0.82 -10.32 -9.31
CA TRP A 88 -0.18 -9.28 -9.08
C TRP A 88 -0.64 -8.63 -10.39
N GLU A 89 0.27 -8.22 -11.26
CA GLU A 89 -0.06 -7.63 -12.56
C GLU A 89 -0.85 -8.58 -13.45
N ARG A 90 -0.47 -9.87 -13.47
CA ARG A 90 -1.22 -10.90 -14.18
C ARG A 90 -2.62 -11.09 -13.59
N ALA A 91 -2.74 -11.12 -12.27
CA ALA A 91 -4.02 -11.23 -11.59
C ALA A 91 -4.92 -10.02 -11.90
N VAL A 92 -4.37 -8.79 -11.86
CA VAL A 92 -5.08 -7.55 -12.22
C VAL A 92 -5.47 -7.52 -13.70
N ALA A 93 -4.63 -8.04 -14.59
CA ALA A 93 -4.91 -8.09 -16.03
C ALA A 93 -6.00 -9.13 -16.37
N ALA A 94 -6.05 -10.25 -15.64
CA ALA A 94 -7.07 -11.28 -15.78
C ALA A 94 -8.34 -11.00 -14.96
N TYR A 95 -8.32 -9.99 -14.09
CA TYR A 95 -9.46 -9.66 -13.24
C TYR A 95 -10.57 -9.01 -14.05
N ASP A 96 -11.75 -9.63 -14.00
CA ASP A 96 -12.99 -9.04 -14.51
C ASP A 96 -13.73 -8.39 -13.33
N PRO A 97 -13.76 -7.04 -13.25
CA PRO A 97 -14.40 -6.34 -12.15
C PRO A 97 -15.89 -6.68 -12.06
N PRO A 98 -16.40 -7.05 -10.87
CA PRO A 98 -17.84 -7.16 -10.68
C PRO A 98 -18.50 -5.79 -10.87
N GLY A 99 -19.78 -5.80 -11.20
CA GLY A 99 -20.57 -4.57 -11.25
C GLY A 99 -20.61 -3.86 -9.88
N PRO A 100 -20.95 -2.55 -9.86
CA PRO A 100 -21.05 -1.79 -8.61
C PRO A 100 -21.98 -2.44 -7.60
N GLU A 101 -21.48 -2.69 -6.39
CA GLU A 101 -22.28 -3.20 -5.30
C GLU A 101 -22.82 -2.04 -4.46
N HIS A 102 -24.14 -1.87 -4.39
CA HIS A 102 -24.75 -0.80 -3.61
C HIS A 102 -24.62 -1.03 -2.10
N ARG A 103 -24.02 -0.07 -1.38
CA ARG A 103 -23.74 -0.11 0.07
C ARG A 103 -24.68 0.76 0.91
N GLY A 104 -25.70 1.36 0.28
CA GLY A 104 -26.76 2.13 0.93
C GLY A 104 -26.64 3.63 0.72
N ALA A 105 -27.63 4.35 1.26
CA ALA A 105 -27.73 5.80 1.15
C ALA A 105 -26.78 6.50 2.15
N LEU A 106 -26.11 7.55 1.69
CA LEU A 106 -25.29 8.43 2.51
C LEU A 106 -26.18 9.44 3.23
N PRO A 107 -25.94 9.73 4.52
CA PRO A 107 -26.73 10.73 5.23
C PRO A 107 -26.48 12.14 4.72
N ILE A 108 -27.55 12.90 4.60
CA ILE A 108 -27.52 14.29 4.19
C ILE A 108 -27.64 15.18 5.43
N ILE A 109 -26.83 16.22 5.49
CA ILE A 109 -26.90 17.22 6.57
C ILE A 109 -27.91 18.31 6.20
N GLY A 110 -27.78 18.83 4.98
CA GLY A 110 -28.58 19.94 4.49
C GLY A 110 -27.92 20.58 3.28
N TYR A 111 -28.40 21.76 2.90
CA TYR A 111 -27.78 22.53 1.81
C TYR A 111 -27.70 24.02 2.12
N VAL A 112 -26.69 24.67 1.55
CA VAL A 112 -26.55 26.13 1.55
C VAL A 112 -26.79 26.64 0.15
N GLU A 113 -27.52 27.74 0.05
CA GLU A 113 -27.76 28.42 -1.21
C GLU A 113 -26.55 29.28 -1.61
N ARG A 114 -26.02 29.04 -2.81
CA ARG A 114 -24.91 29.77 -3.44
C ARG A 114 -25.42 30.42 -4.73
N PRO A 115 -25.79 31.71 -4.70
CA PRO A 115 -26.12 32.46 -5.90
C PRO A 115 -24.96 32.41 -6.90
N ARG A 116 -25.26 32.17 -8.18
CA ARG A 116 -24.27 32.24 -9.25
C ARG A 116 -24.47 33.53 -10.05
N PRO A 117 -23.53 34.49 -9.99
CA PRO A 117 -23.64 35.72 -10.77
C PRO A 117 -23.84 35.41 -12.26
N GLY A 118 -24.86 36.03 -12.87
CA GLY A 118 -25.13 35.87 -14.31
C GLY A 118 -25.77 34.55 -14.75
N SER A 119 -26.22 33.70 -13.81
CA SER A 119 -26.96 32.47 -14.13
C SER A 119 -28.45 32.62 -13.75
N PRO A 120 -29.39 32.10 -14.56
CA PRO A 120 -30.80 31.99 -14.16
C PRO A 120 -31.04 30.90 -13.10
N HIS A 121 -30.04 30.06 -12.81
CA HIS A 121 -30.10 29.00 -11.82
C HIS A 121 -29.32 29.36 -10.56
N VAL A 122 -29.67 28.73 -9.45
CA VAL A 122 -28.95 28.84 -8.17
C VAL A 122 -28.17 27.56 -7.91
N GLY A 123 -26.95 27.70 -7.36
CA GLY A 123 -26.18 26.55 -6.90
C GLY A 123 -26.59 26.19 -5.48
N TYR A 124 -27.10 24.99 -5.24
CA TYR A 124 -27.27 24.47 -3.89
C TYR A 124 -26.06 23.59 -3.54
N GLU A 125 -25.31 24.00 -2.53
CA GLU A 125 -24.20 23.21 -2.00
C GLU A 125 -24.75 22.24 -0.96
N VAL A 126 -24.93 20.97 -1.35
CA VAL A 126 -25.49 19.92 -0.51
C VAL A 126 -24.37 19.26 0.27
N PHE A 127 -24.52 19.18 1.59
CA PHE A 127 -23.56 18.58 2.52
C PHE A 127 -24.03 17.19 2.95
N TYR A 128 -23.10 16.23 2.96
CA TYR A 128 -23.37 14.84 3.33
C TYR A 128 -22.17 14.24 4.08
N LEU A 129 -22.43 13.15 4.80
CA LEU A 129 -21.41 12.37 5.48
C LEU A 129 -21.08 11.12 4.67
N GLN A 130 -19.78 10.81 4.59
CA GLN A 130 -19.27 9.59 3.96
C GLN A 130 -18.25 8.89 4.87
N PRO A 131 -18.05 7.57 4.73
CA PRO A 131 -16.99 6.88 5.44
C PRO A 131 -15.60 7.39 4.99
N PRO A 132 -14.57 7.24 5.85
CA PRO A 132 -13.20 7.62 5.49
C PRO A 132 -12.72 6.80 4.29
N ASN A 133 -11.88 7.41 3.44
CA ASN A 133 -11.37 6.81 2.20
C ASN A 133 -12.46 6.45 1.16
N ALA A 134 -13.64 7.06 1.23
CA ALA A 134 -14.59 7.07 0.13
C ALA A 134 -14.31 8.23 -0.85
N PHE A 135 -14.46 7.97 -2.14
CA PHE A 135 -14.13 8.94 -3.18
C PHE A 135 -15.31 9.21 -4.13
N PRO A 136 -15.46 10.43 -4.67
CA PRO A 136 -16.47 10.70 -5.70
C PRO A 136 -16.27 9.82 -6.93
N ALA A 137 -17.36 9.29 -7.51
CA ALA A 137 -17.30 8.39 -8.67
C ALA A 137 -16.42 8.88 -9.84
N GLY A 138 -16.55 10.16 -10.21
CA GLY A 138 -15.74 10.74 -11.29
C GLY A 138 -14.24 10.86 -11.00
N PHE A 139 -13.79 10.60 -9.77
CA PHE A 139 -12.37 10.70 -9.40
C PHE A 139 -11.55 9.52 -9.94
N LYS A 140 -12.16 8.33 -10.04
CA LYS A 140 -11.55 7.12 -10.58
C LYS A 140 -11.18 7.29 -12.05
N ASP A 141 -12.09 7.86 -12.84
CA ASP A 141 -11.89 8.09 -14.27
C ASP A 141 -10.88 9.21 -14.55
N PHE A 142 -10.87 10.25 -13.72
CA PHE A 142 -10.04 11.43 -13.96
C PHE A 142 -8.56 11.22 -13.60
N THR A 143 -8.26 10.47 -12.55
CA THR A 143 -6.91 10.47 -11.98
C THR A 143 -5.92 9.53 -12.66
N HIS A 144 -6.37 8.65 -13.57
CA HIS A 144 -5.57 7.53 -14.11
C HIS A 144 -4.70 6.87 -13.02
N GLY A 145 -5.23 6.84 -11.79
CA GLY A 145 -4.46 6.53 -10.60
C GLY A 145 -4.08 5.05 -10.54
N PRO A 146 -3.23 4.65 -9.58
CA PRO A 146 -2.95 3.24 -9.37
C PRO A 146 -4.27 2.51 -9.08
N LYS A 147 -4.53 1.45 -9.86
CA LYS A 147 -5.69 0.58 -9.65
C LYS A 147 -5.71 0.06 -8.21
N GLY A 148 -6.90 -0.13 -7.65
CA GLY A 148 -7.09 -0.63 -6.29
C GLY A 148 -7.11 0.42 -5.19
N ARG A 149 -6.89 1.70 -5.53
CA ARG A 149 -6.93 2.79 -4.54
C ARG A 149 -8.34 3.33 -4.29
N TYR A 150 -9.19 3.33 -5.31
CA TYR A 150 -10.50 3.98 -5.31
C TYR A 150 -11.62 2.96 -5.48
N GLN A 151 -11.78 2.10 -4.48
CA GLN A 151 -12.74 1.00 -4.50
C GLN A 151 -14.06 1.34 -3.80
N CYS A 152 -14.02 2.21 -2.78
CA CYS A 152 -15.23 2.71 -2.11
C CYS A 152 -15.62 4.07 -2.70
N VAL A 153 -16.82 4.15 -3.27
CA VAL A 153 -17.21 5.24 -4.16
C VAL A 153 -18.52 5.88 -3.72
N THR A 154 -18.57 7.22 -3.76
CA THR A 154 -19.79 8.00 -3.52
C THR A 154 -20.40 8.50 -4.81
N HIS A 155 -21.70 8.27 -4.97
CA HIS A 155 -22.53 8.74 -6.07
C HIS A 155 -23.52 9.78 -5.55
N VAL A 156 -23.28 11.04 -5.87
CA VAL A 156 -24.14 12.16 -5.47
C VAL A 156 -24.70 12.84 -6.71
N SER A 157 -26.01 13.11 -6.72
CA SER A 157 -26.67 13.84 -7.79
C SER A 157 -25.94 15.17 -8.06
N ARG A 158 -25.63 15.45 -9.33
CA ARG A 158 -24.95 16.69 -9.75
C ARG A 158 -25.87 17.66 -10.48
N TYR A 159 -26.96 17.13 -11.03
CA TYR A 159 -27.88 17.86 -11.87
C TYR A 159 -29.31 17.46 -11.54
N VAL A 160 -30.18 18.46 -11.51
CA VAL A 160 -31.63 18.29 -11.39
C VAL A 160 -32.23 18.84 -12.68
N ARG A 161 -33.21 18.12 -13.23
CA ARG A 161 -33.96 18.59 -14.39
C ARG A 161 -34.73 19.87 -14.04
N SER A 162 -34.61 20.90 -14.88
CA SER A 162 -35.36 22.15 -14.69
C SER A 162 -36.88 21.90 -14.68
N GLY A 163 -37.61 22.66 -13.87
CA GLY A 163 -39.05 22.54 -13.68
C GLY A 163 -39.49 21.45 -12.68
N VAL A 164 -38.56 20.72 -12.06
CA VAL A 164 -38.88 19.73 -11.02
C VAL A 164 -38.81 20.37 -9.63
N ASN A 165 -39.95 20.41 -8.93
CA ASN A 165 -40.05 20.88 -7.54
C ASN A 165 -41.11 20.05 -6.78
N PRO A 166 -40.76 19.36 -5.68
CA PRO A 166 -39.43 19.29 -5.09
C PRO A 166 -38.45 18.46 -5.93
N ALA A 167 -37.20 18.89 -5.96
CA ALA A 167 -36.11 18.25 -6.67
C ALA A 167 -35.52 17.08 -5.87
N PRO A 168 -35.43 15.87 -6.44
CA PRO A 168 -34.79 14.75 -5.77
C PRO A 168 -33.27 14.88 -5.77
N VAL A 169 -32.65 14.64 -4.61
CA VAL A 169 -31.21 14.52 -4.42
C VAL A 169 -30.89 13.16 -3.84
N GLN A 170 -30.05 12.43 -4.55
CA GLN A 170 -29.59 11.10 -4.15
C GLN A 170 -28.11 11.17 -3.81
N ALA A 171 -27.74 10.57 -2.67
CA ALA A 171 -26.37 10.38 -2.25
C ALA A 171 -26.23 8.93 -1.80
N ASN A 172 -25.45 8.13 -2.53
CA ASN A 172 -25.31 6.70 -2.31
C ASN A 172 -23.85 6.29 -2.24
N LEU A 173 -23.59 5.20 -1.52
CA LEU A 173 -22.30 4.55 -1.43
C LEU A 173 -22.32 3.27 -2.27
N SER A 174 -21.24 3.01 -2.99
CA SER A 174 -21.02 1.76 -3.71
C SER A 174 -19.61 1.22 -3.47
N TRP A 175 -19.49 -0.10 -3.58
CA TRP A 175 -18.22 -0.80 -3.63
C TRP A 175 -17.96 -1.24 -5.08
N GLU A 176 -16.84 -0.77 -5.64
CA GLU A 176 -16.49 -0.88 -7.06
C GLU A 176 -15.02 -1.30 -7.22
N PRO A 177 -14.68 -2.55 -6.87
CA PRO A 177 -13.31 -3.03 -6.93
C PRO A 177 -12.84 -3.13 -8.39
N ASP A 178 -11.68 -2.55 -8.69
CA ASP A 178 -11.03 -2.56 -10.01
C ASP A 178 -9.78 -3.46 -10.07
N VAL A 179 -9.50 -4.16 -8.97
CA VAL A 179 -8.44 -5.16 -8.81
C VAL A 179 -8.93 -6.31 -7.93
N PRO A 180 -8.28 -7.49 -8.00
CA PRO A 180 -8.51 -8.57 -7.05
C PRO A 180 -8.34 -8.09 -5.61
N GLN A 181 -9.26 -8.49 -4.74
CA GLN A 181 -9.20 -8.16 -3.32
C GLN A 181 -8.26 -9.15 -2.62
N VAL A 182 -7.17 -8.63 -2.04
CA VAL A 182 -6.22 -9.44 -1.25
C VAL A 182 -6.86 -9.85 0.07
N ASP A 183 -7.68 -8.97 0.65
CA ASP A 183 -8.52 -9.22 1.82
C ASP A 183 -9.85 -8.44 1.72
N SER A 184 -10.79 -8.73 2.62
CA SER A 184 -12.10 -8.06 2.67
C SER A 184 -12.10 -6.77 3.48
N ALA A 185 -11.00 -6.37 4.12
CA ALA A 185 -10.99 -5.28 5.10
C ALA A 185 -11.32 -3.91 4.48
N ALA A 186 -10.88 -3.67 3.23
CA ALA A 186 -11.23 -2.46 2.50
C ALA A 186 -12.73 -2.42 2.14
N SER A 187 -13.29 -3.58 1.75
CA SER A 187 -14.72 -3.73 1.46
C SER A 187 -15.57 -3.53 2.72
N ASP A 188 -15.17 -4.13 3.84
CA ASP A 188 -15.91 -4.06 5.11
C ASP A 188 -15.98 -2.62 5.66
N LYS A 189 -14.94 -1.82 5.39
CA LYS A 189 -14.92 -0.39 5.74
C LYS A 189 -15.81 0.48 4.83
N CYS A 190 -16.21 -0.02 3.66
CA CYS A 190 -17.09 0.69 2.75
C CYS A 190 -18.57 0.53 3.15
N THR A 191 -18.95 1.15 4.27
CA THR A 191 -20.28 1.00 4.86
C THR A 191 -20.82 2.31 5.44
N THR A 192 -22.15 2.38 5.56
CA THR A 192 -22.88 3.51 6.17
C THR A 192 -23.34 3.23 7.61
N ARG A 193 -22.84 2.15 8.24
CA ARG A 193 -23.28 1.74 9.59
C ARG A 193 -22.63 2.49 10.74
N ASP A 194 -21.35 2.86 10.61
CA ASP A 194 -20.58 3.51 11.68
C ASP A 194 -20.24 4.95 11.31
N LEU A 195 -21.29 5.77 11.18
CA LEU A 195 -21.15 7.15 10.73
C LEU A 195 -20.82 8.14 11.86
N THR A 196 -20.79 7.65 13.09
CA THR A 196 -20.44 8.44 14.28
C THR A 196 -18.94 8.44 14.57
N GLN A 197 -18.17 7.48 14.04
CA GLN A 197 -16.73 7.39 14.25
C GLN A 197 -15.97 7.57 12.92
N GLY A 198 -15.25 8.68 12.77
CA GLY A 198 -14.28 8.84 11.67
C GLY A 198 -14.84 9.22 10.30
N ASN A 199 -16.12 9.58 10.20
CA ASN A 199 -16.70 10.08 8.95
C ASN A 199 -16.05 11.36 8.43
N GLU A 200 -16.12 11.56 7.12
CA GLU A 200 -15.75 12.81 6.46
C GLU A 200 -17.01 13.56 6.02
N MET A 201 -17.02 14.87 6.27
CA MET A 201 -18.02 15.76 5.68
C MET A 201 -17.56 16.18 4.29
N LYS A 202 -18.43 16.01 3.29
CA LYS A 202 -18.22 16.47 1.92
C LYS A 202 -19.39 17.32 1.47
N SER A 203 -19.16 18.10 0.41
CA SER A 203 -20.21 18.83 -0.27
C SER A 203 -20.22 18.55 -1.76
N GLN A 204 -21.39 18.67 -2.37
CA GLN A 204 -21.58 18.63 -3.82
C GLN A 204 -22.52 19.77 -4.21
N VAL A 205 -22.08 20.58 -5.18
CA VAL A 205 -22.94 21.63 -5.72
C VAL A 205 -23.85 21.04 -6.79
N ILE A 206 -25.14 21.32 -6.68
CA ILE A 206 -26.17 21.04 -7.69
C ILE A 206 -26.74 22.36 -8.22
N SER A 207 -27.07 22.42 -9.50
CA SER A 207 -27.76 23.57 -10.08
C SER A 207 -29.27 23.32 -10.11
N VAL A 208 -30.06 24.25 -9.58
CA VAL A 208 -31.52 24.18 -9.51
C VAL A 208 -32.18 25.51 -9.87
N ASP A 209 -33.48 25.49 -10.15
CA ASP A 209 -34.27 26.71 -10.32
C ASP A 209 -34.44 27.44 -8.97
N PRO A 210 -34.45 28.79 -8.94
CA PRO A 210 -34.64 29.54 -7.70
C PRO A 210 -35.91 29.12 -6.94
N GLY A 211 -35.82 28.93 -5.63
CA GLY A 211 -36.95 28.53 -4.78
C GLY A 211 -37.34 27.05 -4.86
N THR A 212 -36.57 26.21 -5.56
CA THR A 212 -36.79 24.76 -5.60
C THR A 212 -36.55 24.14 -4.22
N ALA A 213 -37.50 23.37 -3.70
CA ALA A 213 -37.28 22.57 -2.50
C ALA A 213 -36.51 21.28 -2.85
N LEU A 214 -35.66 20.80 -1.96
CA LEU A 214 -34.93 19.54 -2.14
C LEU A 214 -35.56 18.42 -1.31
N ILE A 215 -35.69 17.23 -1.90
CA ILE A 215 -36.09 16.00 -1.18
C ILE A 215 -35.06 14.89 -1.39
N THR A 216 -35.00 13.95 -0.45
CA THR A 216 -34.11 12.79 -0.52
C THR A 216 -34.76 11.57 0.10
N ASP A 217 -34.25 10.38 -0.21
CA ASP A 217 -34.61 9.15 0.50
C ASP A 217 -33.57 8.78 1.58
N SER A 218 -32.46 9.54 1.63
CA SER A 218 -31.40 9.41 2.63
C SER A 218 -31.87 9.82 4.04
N PRO A 219 -31.22 9.31 5.10
CA PRO A 219 -31.41 9.85 6.43
C PRO A 219 -30.88 11.30 6.51
N ILE A 220 -31.55 12.13 7.30
CA ILE A 220 -31.09 13.49 7.63
C ILE A 220 -30.37 13.44 8.98
N VAL A 221 -29.17 14.00 9.02
CA VAL A 221 -28.29 13.99 10.21
C VAL A 221 -27.78 15.40 10.55
N ASP A 222 -27.26 15.59 11.76
CA ASP A 222 -26.42 16.74 12.06
C ASP A 222 -24.97 16.55 11.54
N ALA A 223 -24.12 17.57 11.73
CA ALA A 223 -22.71 17.53 11.32
C ALA A 223 -21.85 16.47 12.06
N HIS A 224 -22.34 15.95 13.19
CA HIS A 224 -21.70 14.92 13.98
C HIS A 224 -22.23 13.51 13.66
N GLY A 225 -23.28 13.40 12.85
CA GLY A 225 -23.87 12.12 12.44
C GLY A 225 -25.06 11.67 13.28
N THR A 226 -25.58 12.53 14.18
CA THR A 226 -26.81 12.22 14.92
C THR A 226 -27.99 12.24 13.95
N ILE A 227 -28.77 11.16 13.92
CA ILE A 227 -29.95 11.05 13.05
C ILE A 227 -31.05 11.99 13.56
N LEU A 228 -31.44 12.95 12.71
CA LEU A 228 -32.54 13.87 12.94
C LEU A 228 -33.84 13.33 12.31
N VAL A 229 -33.71 12.76 11.10
CA VAL A 229 -34.80 12.10 10.38
C VAL A 229 -34.28 10.77 9.83
N PRO A 230 -34.94 9.63 10.11
CA PRO A 230 -34.52 8.34 9.55
C PRO A 230 -34.69 8.33 8.02
N ALA A 231 -34.00 7.41 7.35
CA ALA A 231 -34.15 7.22 5.91
C ALA A 231 -35.61 6.89 5.56
N GLY A 232 -36.14 7.56 4.55
CA GLY A 232 -37.55 7.45 4.18
C GLY A 232 -37.84 8.25 2.92
N PRO A 233 -38.85 7.86 2.13
CA PRO A 233 -39.10 8.46 0.82
C PRO A 233 -39.49 9.93 0.94
N GLY A 234 -38.80 10.78 0.18
CA GLY A 234 -39.16 12.20 0.04
C GLY A 234 -38.91 13.06 1.28
N ASN A 235 -37.95 12.69 2.13
CA ASN A 235 -37.51 13.52 3.25
C ASN A 235 -37.11 14.92 2.76
N PRO A 236 -37.67 16.00 3.33
CA PRO A 236 -37.27 17.36 2.95
C PRO A 236 -35.85 17.63 3.45
N VAL A 237 -34.96 17.99 2.54
CA VAL A 237 -33.59 18.35 2.90
C VAL A 237 -33.60 19.77 3.50
N PRO A 238 -33.05 19.99 4.70
CA PRO A 238 -33.10 21.30 5.33
C PRO A 238 -32.18 22.30 4.62
N LYS A 239 -32.68 23.52 4.41
CA LYS A 239 -31.85 24.67 4.05
C LYS A 239 -31.11 25.16 5.29
N LEU A 240 -29.81 25.37 5.15
CA LEU A 240 -28.91 25.85 6.21
C LEU A 240 -28.55 27.32 5.94
N ASP A 241 -28.39 28.09 7.02
CA ASP A 241 -27.99 29.50 6.93
C ASP A 241 -26.50 29.65 6.58
N GLU A 242 -25.66 28.73 7.08
CA GLU A 242 -24.23 28.68 6.80
C GLU A 242 -23.73 27.23 6.61
N PRO A 243 -22.55 27.03 6.00
CA PRO A 243 -21.96 25.70 5.87
C PRO A 243 -21.78 25.03 7.24
N PRO A 244 -22.19 23.76 7.39
CA PRO A 244 -22.05 23.04 8.65
C PRO A 244 -20.58 22.92 9.05
N ARG A 245 -20.31 23.05 10.34
CA ARG A 245 -18.97 22.93 10.93
C ARG A 245 -18.93 21.74 11.87
N ARG A 246 -17.75 21.17 12.03
CA ARG A 246 -17.49 20.02 12.90
C ARG A 246 -16.52 20.40 14.00
#